data_AF-A0A1N7D0J4-F1
#
_entry.id   AF-A0A1N7D0J4-F1
#
_cell.length_a   1.000
_cell.length_b   1.000
_cell.length_c   1.000
_cell.angle_alpha   90.00
_cell.angle_beta   90.00
_cell.angle_gamma   90.00
#
_symmetry.space_group_name_H-M   'P 1'
#
loop_
_entity.id
_entity.type
_entity.pdbx_description
1 polymer ?
#
loop_
_entity_poly.entity_id
_entity_poly.type
_entity_poly.pdbx_seq_one_letter_code
_entity_poly.pdbx_strand_id
1 'polypeptide(L)' 'MGFSAFARHEPLALFFFSFFGIFTYFRYWWEPLKYLGVLGVVGVLVGLIGVAGIIQV' A
#
# COMPACT_ATOMS: atom_id res chain seq x y z
N MET A 1 5.70 -4.49 9.00
CA MET A 1 6.12 -4.80 7.63
C MET A 1 5.88 -3.61 6.70
N GLY A 2 4.63 -3.22 6.38
CA GLY A 2 4.37 -1.98 5.62
C GLY A 2 4.66 -0.68 6.38
N PHE A 3 4.11 -0.52 7.60
CA PHE A 3 4.35 0.68 8.42
C PHE A 3 5.80 0.83 8.91
N SER A 4 6.54 -0.28 9.00
CA SER A 4 7.97 -0.24 9.33
C SER A 4 8.82 0.34 8.20
N ALA A 5 8.29 0.45 6.97
CA ALA A 5 8.96 1.12 5.87
C ALA A 5 9.34 2.56 6.24
N PHE A 6 8.41 3.30 6.85
CA PHE A 6 8.61 4.68 7.29
C PHE A 6 9.67 4.82 8.41
N ALA A 7 9.85 3.78 9.22
CA ALA A 7 10.81 3.79 10.32
C ALA A 7 12.21 3.32 9.89
N ARG A 8 12.30 2.58 8.79
CA ARG A 8 13.56 1.98 8.29
C ARG A 8 14.08 2.65 7.02
N HIS A 9 13.35 3.63 6.50
CA HIS A 9 13.60 4.24 5.20
C HIS A 9 13.69 3.22 4.06
N GLU A 10 12.83 2.21 4.09
CA GLU A 10 12.82 1.08 3.15
C GLU A 10 11.57 1.16 2.25
N PRO A 11 11.61 1.91 1.15
CA PRO A 11 10.44 2.13 0.28
C PRO A 11 9.88 0.84 -0.32
N LEU A 12 10.73 -0.19 -0.51
CA LEU A 12 10.30 -1.50 -1.01
C LEU A 12 9.31 -2.19 -0.05
N ALA A 13 9.40 -1.93 1.26
CA ALA A 13 8.49 -2.49 2.23
C ALA A 13 7.07 -1.90 2.13
N LEU A 14 6.87 -0.75 1.46
CA LEU A 14 5.54 -0.18 1.19
C LEU A 14 4.73 -1.00 0.19
N PHE A 15 5.38 -1.79 -0.68
CA PHE A 15 4.67 -2.74 -1.56
C PHE A 15 3.97 -3.86 -0.79
N PHE A 16 4.25 -4.01 0.51
CA PHE A 16 3.44 -4.90 1.35
C PHE A 16 1.99 -4.42 1.47
N PHE A 17 1.73 -3.11 1.31
CA PHE A 17 0.36 -2.62 1.25
C PHE A 17 -0.35 -3.01 -0.04
N SER A 18 0.37 -3.31 -1.13
CA SER A 18 -0.22 -3.73 -2.42
C SER A 18 -1.09 -4.99 -2.29
N PHE A 19 -0.77 -5.88 -1.32
CA PHE A 19 -1.62 -7.03 -0.99
C PHE A 19 -3.04 -6.61 -0.59
N PHE A 20 -3.22 -5.44 0.00
CA PHE A 20 -4.57 -4.96 0.32
C PHE A 20 -5.40 -4.64 -0.93
N GLY A 21 -4.76 -4.36 -2.07
CA GLY A 21 -5.43 -4.17 -3.35
C GLY A 21 -6.20 -5.42 -3.83
N ILE A 22 -5.80 -6.62 -3.37
CA ILE A 22 -6.51 -7.87 -3.66
C ILE A 22 -7.92 -7.85 -3.03
N PHE A 23 -8.11 -7.21 -1.88
CA PHE A 23 -9.41 -7.11 -1.23
C PHE A 23 -10.44 -6.31 -2.04
N THR A 24 -9.99 -5.41 -2.93
CA THR A 24 -10.88 -4.70 -3.85
C THR A 24 -11.62 -5.64 -4.80
N TYR A 25 -11.03 -6.80 -5.14
CA TYR A 25 -11.68 -7.83 -5.95
C TYR A 25 -12.89 -8.44 -5.22
N PHE A 26 -12.80 -8.57 -3.90
CA PHE A 26 -13.86 -9.10 -3.05
C PHE A 26 -14.93 -8.06 -2.66
N ARG A 27 -14.89 -6.83 -3.21
CA ARG A 27 -15.89 -5.79 -2.90
C ARG A 27 -17.33 -6.24 -3.15
N TYR A 28 -17.55 -7.19 -4.07
CA TYR A 28 -18.87 -7.70 -4.40
C TYR A 28 -19.50 -8.48 -3.23
N TRP A 29 -18.66 -9.12 -2.41
CA TRP A 29 -19.11 -9.95 -1.30
C TRP A 29 -19.32 -9.16 -0.02
N TRP A 30 -18.51 -8.11 0.19
CA TRP A 30 -18.61 -7.24 1.35
C TRP A 30 -18.12 -5.84 0.99
N GLU A 31 -19.06 -4.90 0.99
CA GLU A 31 -18.84 -3.47 0.72
C GLU A 31 -17.64 -2.85 1.48
N PRO A 32 -17.38 -3.20 2.76
CA PRO A 32 -16.27 -2.62 3.51
C PRO A 32 -14.87 -2.95 2.94
N LEU A 33 -14.70 -4.06 2.21
CA LEU A 33 -13.38 -4.43 1.64
C LEU A 33 -12.91 -3.46 0.56
N LYS A 34 -13.81 -2.66 -0.01
CA LYS A 34 -13.46 -1.52 -0.86
C LYS A 34 -12.44 -0.61 -0.18
N TYR A 35 -12.60 -0.33 1.11
CA TYR A 35 -11.72 0.59 1.83
C TYR A 35 -10.33 -0.01 2.08
N LEU A 36 -10.24 -1.33 2.28
CA LEU A 36 -8.95 -2.02 2.32
C LEU A 36 -8.26 -1.95 0.95
N GLY A 37 -9.00 -2.14 -0.13
CA GLY A 37 -8.50 -2.00 -1.50
C GLY A 37 -7.86 -0.63 -1.78
N VAL A 38 -8.53 0.43 -1.36
CA VAL A 38 -8.00 1.81 -1.47
C VAL A 38 -6.67 1.95 -0.73
N LEU A 39 -6.55 1.33 0.45
CA LEU A 39 -5.31 1.32 1.24
C LEU A 39 -4.15 0.69 0.47
N GLY A 40 -4.43 -0.35 -0.32
CA GLY A 40 -3.41 -0.98 -1.17
C GLY A 40 -2.98 -0.13 -2.36
N VAL A 41 -3.91 0.59 -2.98
CA VAL A 41 -3.60 1.55 -4.06
C VAL A 41 -2.73 2.68 -3.53
N VAL A 42 -3.08 3.25 -2.38
CA VAL A 42 -2.30 4.30 -1.73
C VAL A 42 -0.88 3.80 -1.40
N GLY A 43 -0.78 2.58 -0.85
CA GLY A 43 0.52 1.98 -0.54
C GLY A 43 1.43 1.77 -1.76
N VAL A 44 0.87 1.36 -2.90
CA VAL A 44 1.61 1.24 -4.18
C VAL A 44 2.09 2.60 -4.64
N LEU A 45 1.22 3.61 -4.65
CA LEU A 45 1.58 4.96 -5.09
C LEU A 45 2.70 5.54 -4.22
N VAL A 46 2.57 5.46 -2.90
CA VAL A 46 3.58 5.96 -1.95
C VAL A 46 4.89 5.17 -2.08
N GLY A 47 4.82 3.84 -2.27
CA GLY A 47 5.99 3.00 -2.52
C GLY A 47 6.73 3.38 -3.80
N LEU A 48 6.01 3.64 -4.90
CA LEU A 48 6.61 4.08 -6.17
C LEU A 48 7.29 5.44 -6.02
N ILE A 49 6.65 6.40 -5.33
CA ILE A 49 7.22 7.73 -5.09
C ILE A 49 8.47 7.63 -4.19
N GLY A 50 8.45 6.74 -3.20
CA GLY A 50 9.59 6.44 -2.34
C GLY A 50 10.77 5.79 -3.08
N VAL A 51 10.50 4.81 -3.94
CA VAL A 51 11.54 4.18 -4.79
C VAL A 51 12.11 5.19 -5.80
N ALA A 52 11.28 6.10 -6.32
CA ALA A 52 11.72 7.18 -7.20
C ALA A 52 12.56 8.26 -6.48
N GLY A 53 12.70 8.19 -5.14
CA GLY A 53 13.49 9.13 -4.34
C GLY A 53 12.87 10.52 -4.20
N ILE A 54 11.58 10.68 -4.54
CA ILE A 54 10.85 11.96 -4.47
C ILE A 54 10.52 12.30 -3.01
N ILE A 55 10.23 11.29 -2.19
CA ILE A 55 9.98 11.43 -0.75
C ILE A 55 10.88 10.46 0.02
N GLN A 56 11.37 10.90 1.19
CA GLN A 56 11.95 10.00 2.16
C GLN A 56 10.80 9.33 2.93
N VAL A 57 10.58 8.06 2.61
CA VAL A 57 9.74 7.12 3.35
C VAL A 57 10.64 6.18 4.08
#